data_AF-A0AAC9JSE0-F1
#
_entry.id   AF-A0AAC9JSE0-F1
#
_cell.length_a   1.000
_cell.length_b   1.000
_cell.length_c   1.000
_cell.angle_alpha   90.00
_cell.angle_beta   90.00
_cell.angle_gamma   90.00
#
_symmetry.space_group_name_H-M   'P 1'
#
loop_
_entity.id
_entity.type
_entity.pdbx_description
1 polymer ?
#
loop_
_entity_poly.entity_id
_entity_poly.type
_entity_poly.pdbx_seq_one_letter_code
_entity_poly.pdbx_strand_id
1 'polypeptide(L)'
;MRIAPRLAALAPLLIVAACASDRFASSPGPATGSGYRSAGAATSGSDFEPLPPSASAEVIASPLPPAPGTAAAPDGSTVAPGTLGPDGTLSGTGGTPGPVASLGSQPTSAPAAPTRSAVTGGWTAREAAGGSCRITLSSAPALDLYKASTSGCAGRDLQSVNAWDLRDGEVYLYSRGSVVARLKGGGSSFNGVLAKSGAPLTLSR
;
A
#
# COMPACT_ATOMS: atom_id res chain seq x y z
N MET A 1 13.40 -71.77 -0.13
CA MET A 1 13.03 -72.23 -1.48
C MET A 1 12.56 -71.03 -2.29
N ARG A 2 13.23 -70.78 -3.42
CA ARG A 2 12.95 -69.69 -4.39
C ARG A 2 12.02 -70.22 -5.46
N ILE A 3 10.89 -69.56 -5.74
CA ILE A 3 10.15 -69.69 -7.01
C ILE A 3 9.50 -68.34 -7.34
N ALA A 4 9.98 -67.68 -8.41
CA ALA A 4 9.26 -66.69 -9.20
C ALA A 4 8.39 -67.43 -10.23
N PRO A 5 7.30 -66.84 -10.76
CA PRO A 5 7.42 -66.26 -12.11
C PRO A 5 6.46 -65.11 -12.50
N ARG A 6 6.92 -64.38 -13.54
CA ARG A 6 6.19 -63.76 -14.69
C ARG A 6 5.40 -62.45 -14.53
N LEU A 7 6.06 -61.42 -15.07
CA LEU A 7 5.55 -60.29 -15.86
C LEU A 7 4.07 -60.34 -16.29
N ALA A 8 3.35 -59.25 -16.00
CA ALA A 8 2.39 -58.66 -16.92
C ALA A 8 2.49 -57.13 -16.78
N ALA A 9 3.08 -56.52 -17.80
CA ALA A 9 3.11 -55.08 -18.00
C ALA A 9 1.74 -54.59 -18.45
N LEU A 10 1.26 -53.46 -17.91
CA LEU A 10 0.26 -52.60 -18.53
C LEU A 10 0.35 -51.21 -17.88
N ALA A 11 1.19 -50.36 -18.48
CA ALA A 11 1.28 -48.94 -18.19
C ALA A 11 0.22 -48.19 -19.02
N PRO A 12 -0.63 -47.33 -18.43
CA PRO A 12 -1.41 -46.38 -19.21
C PRO A 12 -0.54 -45.16 -19.57
N LEU A 13 -0.16 -45.11 -20.85
CA LEU A 13 0.41 -43.94 -21.53
C LEU A 13 -0.66 -42.84 -21.60
N LEU A 14 -0.59 -41.85 -20.71
CA LEU A 14 -1.32 -40.59 -20.86
C LEU A 14 -0.47 -39.63 -21.71
N ILE A 15 -0.98 -39.38 -22.92
CA ILE A 15 -0.37 -38.61 -23.99
C ILE A 15 -0.41 -37.12 -23.59
N VAL A 16 0.77 -36.51 -23.39
CA VAL A 16 0.91 -35.05 -23.28
C VAL A 16 0.93 -34.48 -24.69
N ALA A 17 -0.14 -33.75 -25.05
CA ALA A 17 -0.16 -32.89 -26.22
C ALA A 17 0.71 -31.65 -25.94
N ALA A 18 1.91 -31.63 -26.50
CA ALA A 18 2.78 -30.47 -26.52
C ALA A 18 2.30 -29.49 -27.60
N CYS A 19 1.73 -28.35 -27.20
CA CYS A 19 1.66 -27.17 -28.06
C CYS A 19 3.06 -26.54 -28.13
N ALA A 20 3.89 -27.05 -29.04
CA ALA A 20 5.13 -26.43 -29.42
C ALA A 20 4.82 -25.14 -30.21
N SER A 21 5.29 -24.01 -29.68
CA SER A 21 5.25 -22.73 -30.37
C SER A 21 6.34 -22.69 -31.43
N ASP A 22 5.93 -22.75 -32.68
CA ASP A 22 6.77 -22.72 -33.88
C ASP A 22 7.21 -21.29 -34.22
N ARG A 23 8.24 -20.79 -33.53
CA ARG A 23 8.97 -19.57 -33.90
C ARG A 23 10.40 -19.65 -33.36
N PHE A 24 11.28 -20.40 -34.03
CA PHE A 24 12.72 -20.14 -34.19
C PHE A 24 13.34 -21.38 -34.86
N ALA A 25 12.89 -21.67 -36.08
CA ALA A 25 13.74 -22.38 -37.02
C ALA A 25 14.92 -21.47 -37.37
N SER A 26 16.13 -21.90 -37.02
CA SER A 26 17.33 -21.67 -37.83
C SER A 26 18.51 -22.44 -37.27
N SER A 27 18.91 -23.45 -38.05
CA SER A 27 20.10 -24.27 -37.85
C SER A 27 21.41 -23.46 -37.85
N PRO A 28 22.49 -24.00 -37.24
CA PRO A 28 23.83 -23.47 -37.38
C PRO A 28 24.47 -23.89 -38.71
N GLY A 29 24.81 -22.93 -39.55
CA GLY A 29 25.71 -23.12 -40.69
C GLY A 29 27.01 -22.33 -40.47
N PRO A 30 28.19 -22.85 -40.85
CA PRO A 30 29.43 -22.09 -40.82
C PRO A 30 29.63 -21.41 -42.18
N ALA A 31 29.74 -20.07 -42.18
CA ALA A 31 30.25 -19.34 -43.34
C ALA A 31 30.97 -18.06 -42.88
N THR A 32 32.28 -18.09 -43.09
CA THR A 32 33.24 -17.01 -43.08
C THR A 32 32.88 -15.94 -44.12
N GLY A 33 33.10 -14.67 -43.79
CA GLY A 33 33.53 -13.67 -44.78
C GLY A 33 32.55 -12.54 -45.13
N SER A 34 32.97 -11.33 -44.71
CA SER A 34 33.04 -10.10 -45.50
C SER A 34 31.77 -9.45 -46.08
N GLY A 35 31.58 -8.17 -45.76
CA GLY A 35 31.00 -7.21 -46.73
C GLY A 35 29.83 -6.36 -46.24
N TYR A 36 30.14 -5.09 -46.00
CA TYR A 36 29.26 -3.97 -45.72
C TYR A 36 28.06 -3.81 -46.67
N ARG A 37 26.89 -3.44 -46.14
CA ARG A 37 26.07 -2.37 -46.71
C ARG A 37 25.04 -1.85 -45.71
N SER A 38 25.18 -0.56 -45.37
CA SER A 38 24.20 0.23 -44.64
C SER A 38 22.88 0.29 -45.40
N ALA A 39 21.77 -0.02 -44.73
CA ALA A 39 20.42 0.32 -45.16
C ALA A 39 19.66 0.87 -43.94
N GLY A 40 19.03 2.02 -44.13
CA GLY A 40 18.73 3.01 -43.10
C GLY A 40 17.88 2.54 -41.93
N ALA A 41 18.24 3.03 -40.75
CA ALA A 41 17.33 3.14 -39.63
C ALA A 41 16.21 4.11 -40.03
N ALA A 42 15.05 3.58 -40.39
CA ALA A 42 13.81 4.35 -40.33
C ALA A 42 13.46 4.55 -38.85
N THR A 43 14.10 5.55 -38.23
CA THR A 43 13.60 6.17 -37.02
C THR A 43 12.25 6.78 -37.35
N SER A 44 11.16 6.06 -37.04
CA SER A 44 9.85 6.71 -36.90
C SER A 44 9.98 7.68 -35.74
N GLY A 45 10.24 8.95 -36.08
CA GLY A 45 10.12 10.08 -35.17
C GLY A 45 8.69 10.10 -34.67
N SER A 46 8.50 9.64 -33.44
CA SER A 46 7.33 10.00 -32.66
C SER A 46 7.59 11.44 -32.24
N ASP A 47 7.13 12.38 -33.06
CA ASP A 47 6.95 13.76 -32.65
C ASP A 47 5.86 13.77 -31.57
N PHE A 48 6.29 13.51 -30.34
CA PHE A 48 5.51 13.76 -29.15
C PHE A 48 6.23 14.91 -28.45
N GLU A 49 5.78 16.12 -28.76
CA GLU A 49 6.13 17.30 -28.00
C GLU A 49 5.70 17.09 -26.53
N PRO A 50 6.63 17.03 -25.58
CA PRO A 50 6.28 16.87 -24.18
C PRO A 50 5.62 18.16 -23.71
N LEU A 51 4.31 18.10 -23.43
CA LEU A 51 3.61 19.19 -22.77
C LEU A 51 4.31 19.53 -21.45
N PRO A 52 4.46 20.84 -21.11
CA PRO A 52 5.08 21.24 -19.86
C PRO A 52 4.25 20.71 -18.66
N PRO A 53 4.90 20.40 -17.53
CA PRO A 53 4.19 20.00 -16.32
C PRO A 53 3.23 21.11 -15.90
N SER A 54 1.94 20.77 -15.79
CA SER A 54 0.92 21.66 -15.24
C SER A 54 1.22 21.85 -13.74
N ALA A 55 1.42 23.10 -13.32
CA ALA A 55 1.66 23.42 -11.92
C ALA A 55 0.39 23.15 -11.10
N SER A 56 0.50 22.30 -10.08
CA SER A 56 -0.56 22.11 -9.10
C SER A 56 -0.86 23.43 -8.39
N ALA A 57 -2.10 23.89 -8.45
CA ALA A 57 -2.55 25.05 -7.69
C ALA A 57 -2.42 24.79 -6.19
N GLU A 58 -2.00 25.82 -5.45
CA GLU A 58 -1.97 25.81 -3.99
C GLU A 58 -3.40 25.64 -3.43
N VAL A 59 -3.59 24.65 -2.57
CA VAL A 59 -4.85 24.44 -1.88
C VAL A 59 -4.88 25.37 -0.67
N ILE A 60 -5.50 26.53 -0.85
CA ILE A 60 -5.79 27.46 0.26
C ILE A 60 -7.02 26.93 0.99
N ALA A 61 -6.81 26.15 2.04
CA ALA A 61 -7.89 25.78 2.96
C ALA A 61 -8.25 26.99 3.82
N SER A 62 -9.21 27.79 3.39
CA SER A 62 -9.85 28.78 4.26
C SER A 62 -10.73 28.06 5.29
N PRO A 63 -10.56 28.31 6.60
CA PRO A 63 -11.39 27.71 7.63
C PRO A 63 -12.85 28.13 7.46
N LEU A 64 -13.76 27.15 7.58
CA LEU A 64 -15.21 27.38 7.55
C LEU A 64 -15.63 28.22 8.76
N PRO A 65 -16.58 29.16 8.61
CA PRO A 65 -17.14 29.89 9.73
C PRO A 65 -17.77 28.91 10.74
N PRO A 66 -17.69 29.21 12.05
CA PRO A 66 -18.27 28.37 13.08
C PRO A 66 -19.79 28.21 12.87
N ALA A 67 -20.28 27.00 13.12
CA ALA A 67 -21.70 26.68 12.98
C ALA A 67 -22.56 27.61 13.86
N PRO A 68 -23.71 28.10 13.35
CA PRO A 68 -24.62 28.93 14.14
C PRO A 68 -25.02 28.24 15.44
N GLY A 69 -24.63 28.81 16.58
CA GLY A 69 -24.94 28.28 17.92
C GLY A 69 -23.79 28.32 18.93
N THR A 70 -22.54 28.60 18.50
CA THR A 70 -21.47 28.92 19.46
C THR A 70 -21.63 30.38 19.88
N ALA A 71 -22.06 30.59 21.13
CA ALA A 71 -22.19 31.92 21.71
C ALA A 71 -20.87 32.70 21.57
N ALA A 72 -20.95 33.84 20.90
CA ALA A 72 -19.94 34.89 21.03
C ALA A 72 -19.84 35.23 22.51
N ALA A 73 -18.67 35.06 23.11
CA ALA A 73 -18.40 35.68 24.40
C ALA A 73 -18.37 37.21 24.14
N PRO A 74 -19.21 38.00 24.84
CA PRO A 74 -19.31 39.43 24.61
C PRO A 74 -18.05 40.14 25.08
N ASP A 75 -17.50 41.00 24.21
CA ASP A 75 -16.81 42.21 24.65
C ASP A 75 -17.86 43.14 25.28
N GLY A 76 -17.55 43.69 26.46
CA GLY A 76 -18.25 44.86 26.96
C GLY A 76 -18.70 44.81 28.42
N SER A 77 -17.94 45.54 29.25
CA SER A 77 -18.41 46.43 30.32
C SER A 77 -19.00 45.77 31.57
N THR A 78 -18.39 45.87 32.75
CA THR A 78 -18.35 47.04 33.65
C THR A 78 -17.59 46.57 34.91
N VAL A 79 -16.81 47.35 35.66
CA VAL A 79 -17.26 48.37 36.62
C VAL A 79 -16.04 49.23 37.04
N ALA A 80 -16.15 50.54 36.88
CA ALA A 80 -15.70 51.53 37.86
C ALA A 80 -16.88 52.51 37.98
N PRO A 81 -17.33 52.93 39.18
CA PRO A 81 -16.51 53.77 40.06
C PRO A 81 -16.67 53.49 41.57
N GLY A 82 -15.64 53.78 42.37
CA GLY A 82 -15.75 53.77 43.84
C GLY A 82 -14.77 54.76 44.45
N THR A 83 -15.29 55.86 44.99
CA THR A 83 -14.55 56.90 45.73
C THR A 83 -14.78 56.74 47.25
N LEU A 84 -13.69 56.49 47.99
CA LEU A 84 -13.27 56.81 49.39
C LEU A 84 -14.20 56.71 50.64
N GLY A 85 -13.71 55.98 51.68
CA GLY A 85 -13.85 56.25 53.14
C GLY A 85 -14.34 55.08 54.04
N PRO A 86 -13.87 54.90 55.33
CA PRO A 86 -13.15 55.87 56.17
C PRO A 86 -11.65 55.56 56.44
N ASP A 87 -11.09 54.48 55.89
CA ASP A 87 -9.65 54.35 55.56
C ASP A 87 -9.53 53.16 54.58
N GLY A 88 -9.67 53.44 53.29
CA GLY A 88 -9.85 52.42 52.25
C GLY A 88 -8.77 52.51 51.18
N THR A 89 -7.87 51.52 51.12
CA THR A 89 -7.58 50.73 49.91
C THR A 89 -6.52 49.64 50.15
N LEU A 90 -6.97 48.40 49.90
CA LEU A 90 -6.33 47.25 49.24
C LEU A 90 -4.80 47.12 49.21
N SER A 91 -4.28 46.15 49.97
CA SER A 91 -3.23 45.22 49.52
C SER A 91 -3.17 44.02 50.45
N GLY A 92 -4.05 43.06 50.24
CA GLY A 92 -3.86 41.70 50.73
C GLY A 92 -4.02 40.78 49.54
N THR A 93 -2.99 40.00 49.21
CA THR A 93 -3.03 38.53 49.04
C THR A 93 -1.72 38.10 48.37
N GLY A 94 -0.64 38.01 49.16
CA GLY A 94 0.59 37.33 48.77
C GLY A 94 0.63 35.92 49.36
N GLY A 95 -0.33 35.09 49.00
CA GLY A 95 -0.37 33.67 49.39
C GLY A 95 0.21 32.83 48.26
N THR A 96 1.47 32.39 48.40
CA THR A 96 2.08 31.36 47.55
C THR A 96 1.43 30.00 47.83
N PRO A 97 0.94 29.30 46.80
CA PRO A 97 1.29 27.88 46.70
C PRO A 97 1.55 27.40 45.26
N GLY A 98 2.77 26.90 45.02
CA GLY A 98 3.08 25.80 44.11
C GLY A 98 3.03 26.05 42.59
N PRO A 99 4.04 25.59 41.81
CA PRO A 99 3.91 25.51 40.36
C PRO A 99 2.92 24.38 40.01
N VAL A 100 1.70 24.73 39.63
CA VAL A 100 0.78 23.77 39.00
C VAL A 100 1.27 23.48 37.59
N ALA A 101 1.70 22.24 37.37
CA ALA A 101 2.06 21.72 36.06
C ALA A 101 0.82 21.78 35.16
N SER A 102 0.84 22.68 34.17
CA SER A 102 -0.14 22.70 33.09
C SER A 102 0.06 21.46 32.22
N LEU A 103 -0.72 20.40 32.46
CA LEU A 103 -0.86 19.28 31.53
C LEU A 103 -1.60 19.77 30.28
N GLY A 104 -0.82 20.33 29.34
CA GLY A 104 -1.30 20.59 27.99
C GLY A 104 -1.78 19.29 27.38
N SER A 105 -3.09 19.14 27.23
CA SER A 105 -3.69 18.06 26.45
C SER A 105 -3.46 18.40 24.97
N GLN A 106 -2.29 18.03 24.47
CA GLN A 106 -2.00 18.07 23.04
C GLN A 106 -2.95 17.09 22.33
N PRO A 107 -3.66 17.50 21.26
CA PRO A 107 -4.45 16.55 20.50
C PRO A 107 -3.50 15.51 19.90
N THR A 108 -3.61 14.26 20.38
CA THR A 108 -2.97 13.12 19.73
C THR A 108 -3.60 12.98 18.35
N SER A 109 -2.90 13.47 17.32
CA SER A 109 -3.29 13.28 15.93
C SER A 109 -3.56 11.80 15.69
N ALA A 110 -4.79 11.45 15.30
CA ALA A 110 -5.11 10.08 14.93
C ALA A 110 -4.16 9.63 13.79
N PRO A 111 -3.66 8.38 13.82
CA PRO A 111 -2.79 7.89 12.76
C PRO A 111 -3.47 8.07 11.40
N ALA A 112 -2.79 8.74 10.47
CA ALA A 112 -3.31 8.91 9.12
C ALA A 112 -3.55 7.53 8.48
N ALA A 113 -4.73 7.35 7.89
CA ALA A 113 -5.03 6.14 7.14
C ALA A 113 -4.00 5.97 6.00
N PRO A 114 -3.58 4.73 5.69
CA PRO A 114 -2.66 4.51 4.59
C PRO A 114 -3.28 5.01 3.29
N THR A 115 -2.49 5.73 2.49
CA THR A 115 -2.88 6.10 1.13
C THR A 115 -2.50 5.01 0.15
N ARG A 116 -3.17 4.94 -1.01
CA ARG A 116 -2.86 3.95 -2.04
C ARG A 116 -1.38 3.94 -2.43
N SER A 117 -0.79 5.12 -2.57
CA SER A 117 0.63 5.28 -2.90
C SER A 117 1.55 4.70 -1.82
N ALA A 118 1.19 4.78 -0.54
CA ALA A 118 1.97 4.20 0.55
C ALA A 118 1.97 2.66 0.52
N VAL A 119 0.89 2.05 0.03
CA VAL A 119 0.76 0.60 -0.12
C VAL A 119 1.55 0.09 -1.33
N THR A 120 1.75 0.90 -2.37
CA THR A 120 2.40 0.44 -3.60
C THR A 120 3.90 0.23 -3.45
N GLY A 121 4.44 -0.84 -4.02
CA GLY A 121 5.85 -1.20 -3.97
C GLY A 121 6.07 -2.70 -3.74
N GLY A 122 7.33 -3.07 -3.53
CA GLY A 122 7.73 -4.43 -3.16
C GLY A 122 7.67 -4.64 -1.66
N TRP A 123 7.03 -5.73 -1.25
CA TRP A 123 6.84 -6.14 0.12
C TRP A 123 7.39 -7.54 0.34
N THR A 124 7.85 -7.81 1.55
CA THR A 124 8.24 -9.14 2.01
C THR A 124 7.11 -9.67 2.90
N ALA A 125 6.41 -10.69 2.43
CA ALA A 125 5.39 -11.39 3.18
C ALA A 125 6.01 -12.53 3.98
N ARG A 126 5.62 -12.66 5.24
CA ARG A 126 5.92 -13.80 6.12
C ARG A 126 4.63 -14.52 6.46
N GLU A 127 4.58 -15.78 6.10
CA GLU A 127 3.48 -16.69 6.40
C GLU A 127 3.74 -17.43 7.72
N ALA A 128 2.66 -17.81 8.41
CA ALA A 128 2.72 -18.61 9.63
C ALA A 128 3.51 -19.92 9.48
N ALA A 129 3.51 -20.50 8.27
CA ALA A 129 4.26 -21.72 7.94
C ALA A 129 5.78 -21.53 7.93
N GLY A 130 6.29 -20.33 8.24
CA GLY A 130 7.72 -20.01 8.27
C GLY A 130 8.30 -19.64 6.90
N GLY A 131 7.47 -19.65 5.85
CA GLY A 131 7.85 -19.20 4.52
C GLY A 131 7.86 -17.66 4.40
N SER A 132 8.84 -17.12 3.68
CA SER A 132 8.88 -15.72 3.29
C SER A 132 8.84 -15.58 1.78
N CYS A 133 8.06 -14.63 1.25
CA CYS A 133 8.00 -14.37 -0.18
C CYS A 133 7.87 -12.89 -0.52
N ARG A 134 8.09 -12.55 -1.80
CA ARG A 134 7.97 -11.17 -2.28
C ARG A 134 6.61 -10.95 -2.90
N ILE A 135 5.99 -9.83 -2.55
CA ILE A 135 4.71 -9.36 -3.11
C ILE A 135 4.94 -7.96 -3.65
N THR A 136 4.67 -7.73 -4.92
CA THR A 136 4.71 -6.41 -5.55
C THR A 136 3.29 -5.91 -5.73
N LEU A 137 2.97 -4.79 -5.11
CA LEU A 137 1.68 -4.10 -5.22
C LEU A 137 1.86 -2.88 -6.13
N SER A 138 1.15 -2.82 -7.24
CA SER A 138 1.27 -1.76 -8.25
C SER A 138 -0.03 -1.00 -8.40
N SER A 139 0.03 0.32 -8.61
CA SER A 139 -1.15 1.16 -8.92
C SER A 139 -1.67 0.99 -10.35
N ALA A 140 -1.16 0.01 -11.11
CA ALA A 140 -1.62 -0.25 -12.46
C ALA A 140 -3.04 -0.87 -12.43
N PRO A 141 -3.98 -0.37 -13.24
CA PRO A 141 -5.36 -0.86 -13.25
C PRO A 141 -5.47 -2.28 -13.82
N ALA A 142 -6.39 -3.08 -13.28
CA ALA A 142 -6.70 -4.45 -13.70
C ALA A 142 -8.20 -4.76 -13.58
N LEU A 143 -8.96 -4.53 -14.66
CA LEU A 143 -10.42 -4.65 -14.81
C LEU A 143 -11.23 -3.81 -13.80
N ASP A 144 -11.00 -3.98 -12.50
CA ASP A 144 -11.64 -3.28 -11.38
C ASP A 144 -10.69 -3.06 -10.16
N LEU A 145 -9.57 -3.78 -10.12
CA LEU A 145 -8.63 -3.80 -8.99
C LEU A 145 -7.25 -3.29 -9.43
N TYR A 146 -6.32 -3.20 -8.49
CA TYR A 146 -4.92 -2.88 -8.78
C TYR A 146 -4.09 -4.15 -8.99
N LYS A 147 -3.05 -4.08 -9.84
CA LYS A 147 -2.17 -5.23 -10.10
C LYS A 147 -1.36 -5.61 -8.86
N ALA A 148 -1.37 -6.90 -8.53
CA ALA A 148 -0.44 -7.51 -7.59
C ALA A 148 0.30 -8.67 -8.26
N SER A 149 1.55 -8.88 -7.85
CA SER A 149 2.37 -10.00 -8.29
C SER A 149 3.08 -10.61 -7.10
N THR A 150 3.24 -11.93 -7.08
CA THR A 150 3.94 -12.63 -6.01
C THR A 150 5.06 -13.50 -6.56
N SER A 151 6.17 -13.62 -5.83
CA SER A 151 7.30 -14.44 -6.21
C SER A 151 7.90 -15.17 -5.00
N GLY A 152 8.17 -16.47 -5.17
CA GLY A 152 8.76 -17.33 -4.14
C GLY A 152 7.83 -17.70 -2.98
N CYS A 153 6.50 -17.56 -3.14
CA CYS A 153 5.55 -17.93 -2.08
C CYS A 153 5.42 -19.44 -1.96
N ALA A 154 5.40 -19.95 -0.71
CA ALA A 154 5.17 -21.35 -0.41
C ALA A 154 3.66 -21.68 -0.38
N GLY A 155 2.84 -20.77 0.16
CA GLY A 155 1.38 -20.91 0.19
C GLY A 155 0.75 -20.76 -1.19
N ARG A 156 -0.11 -21.72 -1.56
CA ARG A 156 -0.78 -21.73 -2.87
C ARG A 156 -1.80 -20.59 -3.04
N ASP A 157 -2.39 -20.14 -1.94
CA ASP A 157 -3.28 -18.97 -1.92
C ASP A 157 -2.52 -17.69 -2.27
N LEU A 158 -1.32 -17.51 -1.71
CA LEU A 158 -0.44 -16.37 -1.99
C LEU A 158 0.10 -16.40 -3.41
N GLN A 159 0.51 -17.57 -3.92
CA GLN A 159 0.93 -17.73 -5.32
C GLN A 159 -0.17 -17.35 -6.32
N SER A 160 -1.44 -17.45 -5.91
CA SER A 160 -2.58 -17.16 -6.77
C SER A 160 -2.99 -15.69 -6.74
N VAL A 161 -2.38 -14.86 -5.89
CA VAL A 161 -2.65 -13.42 -5.80
C VAL A 161 -2.28 -12.74 -7.11
N ASN A 162 -3.24 -12.02 -7.69
CA ASN A 162 -3.03 -11.30 -8.95
C ASN A 162 -3.54 -9.85 -8.89
N ALA A 163 -4.24 -9.48 -7.83
CA ALA A 163 -4.82 -8.16 -7.67
C ALA A 163 -4.89 -7.74 -6.20
N TRP A 164 -5.03 -6.44 -5.96
CA TRP A 164 -5.22 -5.87 -4.63
C TRP A 164 -6.13 -4.63 -4.65
N ASP A 165 -6.67 -4.28 -3.50
CA ASP A 165 -7.44 -3.05 -3.25
C ASP A 165 -7.07 -2.48 -1.87
N LEU A 166 -7.33 -1.20 -1.66
CA LEU A 166 -7.26 -0.51 -0.38
C LEU A 166 -8.64 0.05 -0.07
N ARG A 167 -9.31 -0.53 0.93
CA ARG A 167 -10.64 -0.10 1.39
C ARG A 167 -10.61 0.12 2.90
N ASP A 168 -11.17 1.24 3.35
CA ASP A 168 -11.29 1.56 4.78
C ASP A 168 -9.94 1.54 5.53
N GLY A 169 -8.83 1.80 4.82
CA GLY A 169 -7.47 1.72 5.38
C GLY A 169 -6.90 0.29 5.50
N GLU A 170 -7.59 -0.72 4.97
CA GLU A 170 -7.12 -2.10 4.91
C GLU A 170 -6.76 -2.51 3.48
N VAL A 171 -5.71 -3.30 3.35
CA VAL A 171 -5.28 -3.88 2.09
C VAL A 171 -5.95 -5.24 1.90
N TYR A 172 -6.64 -5.40 0.79
CA TYR A 172 -7.29 -6.64 0.38
C TYR A 172 -6.50 -7.25 -0.77
N LEU A 173 -6.05 -8.49 -0.60
CA LEU A 173 -5.43 -9.26 -1.68
C LEU A 173 -6.48 -10.14 -2.34
N TYR A 174 -6.45 -10.20 -3.67
CA TYR A 174 -7.40 -10.94 -4.49
C TYR A 174 -6.72 -11.97 -5.39
N SER A 175 -7.42 -13.08 -5.57
CA SER A 175 -7.13 -14.10 -6.57
C SER A 175 -8.40 -14.43 -7.35
N ARG A 176 -8.36 -14.27 -8.68
CA ARG A 176 -9.48 -14.62 -9.59
C ARG A 176 -10.85 -14.10 -9.11
N GLY A 177 -10.88 -12.90 -8.52
CA GLY A 177 -12.09 -12.25 -8.00
C GLY A 177 -12.49 -12.60 -6.55
N SER A 178 -11.73 -13.46 -5.85
CA SER A 178 -11.97 -13.79 -4.44
C SER A 178 -10.92 -13.17 -3.53
N VAL A 179 -11.31 -12.75 -2.33
CA VAL A 179 -10.39 -12.23 -1.30
C VAL A 179 -9.58 -13.40 -0.73
N VAL A 180 -8.26 -13.28 -0.77
CA VAL A 180 -7.34 -14.31 -0.22
C VAL A 180 -6.65 -13.86 1.06
N ALA A 181 -6.49 -12.55 1.27
CA ALA A 181 -5.98 -12.03 2.53
C ALA A 181 -6.53 -10.63 2.79
N ARG A 182 -6.69 -10.32 4.08
CA ARG A 182 -7.08 -8.99 4.57
C ARG A 182 -6.02 -8.51 5.54
N LEU A 183 -5.49 -7.33 5.28
CA LEU A 183 -4.30 -6.81 5.93
C LEU A 183 -4.58 -5.42 6.47
N LYS A 184 -4.35 -5.22 7.75
CA LYS A 184 -4.46 -3.93 8.43
C LYS A 184 -3.08 -3.41 8.80
N GLY A 185 -2.89 -2.11 8.73
CA GLY A 185 -1.61 -1.48 9.08
C GLY A 185 -1.37 -0.21 8.29
N GLY A 186 -0.11 0.20 8.20
CA GLY A 186 0.26 1.42 7.51
C GLY A 186 1.77 1.65 7.52
N GLY A 187 2.22 2.47 6.58
CA GLY A 187 3.64 2.83 6.44
C GLY A 187 4.50 1.65 5.97
N SER A 188 5.10 0.93 6.91
CA SER A 188 6.17 -0.05 6.66
C SER A 188 5.78 -1.50 6.99
N SER A 189 4.62 -1.71 7.61
CA SER A 189 4.14 -3.05 7.93
C SER A 189 2.63 -3.17 7.86
N PHE A 190 2.18 -4.35 7.42
CA PHE A 190 0.79 -4.75 7.40
C PHE A 190 0.65 -6.13 8.02
N ASN A 191 -0.36 -6.32 8.84
CA ASN A 191 -0.64 -7.59 9.50
C ASN A 191 -2.06 -8.03 9.20
N GLY A 192 -2.26 -9.32 9.06
CA GLY A 192 -3.56 -9.85 8.71
C GLY A 192 -3.60 -11.35 8.71
N VAL A 193 -4.61 -11.87 8.02
CA VAL A 193 -4.86 -13.31 7.93
C VAL A 193 -5.22 -13.69 6.51
N LEU A 194 -4.84 -14.91 6.14
CA LEU A 194 -5.34 -15.54 4.92
C LEU A 194 -6.81 -15.93 5.12
N ALA A 195 -7.66 -15.59 4.16
CA ALA A 195 -9.09 -15.89 4.21
C ALA A 195 -9.39 -17.39 4.14
N LYS A 196 -8.54 -18.17 3.45
CA LYS A 196 -8.75 -19.61 3.22
C LYS A 196 -8.30 -20.47 4.40
N SER A 197 -7.10 -20.19 4.92
CA SER A 197 -6.44 -20.99 5.96
C SER A 197 -6.54 -20.38 7.35
N GLY A 198 -6.92 -19.10 7.48
CA GLY A 198 -6.89 -18.36 8.75
C GLY A 198 -5.48 -18.09 9.27
N ALA A 199 -4.43 -18.49 8.52
CA ALA A 199 -3.05 -18.34 8.95
C ALA A 199 -2.66 -16.85 9.03
N PRO A 200 -1.90 -16.43 10.07
CA PRO A 200 -1.39 -15.07 10.14
C PRO A 200 -0.42 -14.79 9.00
N LEU A 201 -0.52 -13.58 8.47
CA LEU A 201 0.30 -13.03 7.41
C LEU A 201 0.79 -11.65 7.81
N THR A 202 2.10 -11.44 7.74
CA THR A 202 2.71 -10.13 7.95
C THR A 202 3.44 -9.70 6.68
N LEU A 203 3.19 -8.49 6.20
CA LEU A 203 4.02 -7.84 5.19
C LEU A 203 4.90 -6.79 5.85
N SER A 204 6.15 -6.75 5.44
CA SER A 204 7.13 -5.73 5.84
C SER A 204 7.87 -5.24 4.60
N ARG A 205 8.19 -3.95 4.55
CA ARG A 205 8.96 -3.36 3.46
C ARG A 205 10.47 -3.59 3.65
#